data_AF-A0A167FMX4-F1
#
_entry.id   AF-A0A167FMX4-F1
#
_cell.length_a   1.000
_cell.length_b   1.000
_cell.length_c   1.000
_cell.angle_alpha   90.00
_cell.angle_beta   90.00
_cell.angle_gamma   90.00
#
_symmetry.space_group_name_H-M   'P 1'
#
loop_
_entity.id
_entity.type
_entity.pdbx_description
1 polymer ?
#
loop_
_entity_poly.entity_id
_entity_poly.type
_entity_poly.pdbx_seq_one_letter_code
_entity_poly.pdbx_strand_id
1 'polypeptide(L)'
;MLRELLISSPLLIAGVFAFYYFHNSNGISAEQAPVTSRNRPTEEEQDELVRRLMNDIEHEQDLLDGEYDEEDIYESDEEGAGLANEYDEGGFDATELPEEFRRRINPTPAQLAAENAAAAGSSTSASSSRRNRTVGAKKSKSLARKDRIRAYNEYVRQEAEAERLRQQEFNEAHADLIAEAKREREQREASAEAQIQKRRAEKREREEHEKLELAKLKESLRHTLTSVGSVKLQNDAEREVAKEIEEGIVVANGDWLVMINEKMLSNIAATIKASGRVSFADLTSSI
;
A
#
# COMPACT_ATOMS: atom_id res chain seq x y z
N MET A 1 -31.97 -23.29 30.63
CA MET A 1 -30.52 -22.99 30.47
C MET A 1 -30.16 -21.51 30.67
N LEU A 2 -31.06 -20.53 30.45
CA LEU A 2 -30.75 -19.10 30.66
C LEU A 2 -30.75 -18.60 32.12
N ARG A 3 -31.20 -19.40 33.10
CA ARG A 3 -31.26 -18.98 34.52
C ARG A 3 -29.99 -19.26 35.31
N GLU A 4 -29.12 -20.15 34.83
CA GLU A 4 -27.83 -20.43 35.49
C GLU A 4 -26.75 -19.39 35.15
N LEU A 5 -26.92 -18.68 34.02
CA LEU A 5 -25.97 -17.64 33.58
C LEU A 5 -26.10 -16.34 34.39
N LEU A 6 -27.19 -16.15 35.15
CA LEU A 6 -27.41 -14.95 35.95
C LEU A 6 -26.80 -15.03 37.35
N ILE A 7 -26.42 -16.23 37.81
CA ILE A 7 -25.86 -16.44 39.17
C ILE A 7 -24.33 -16.28 39.18
N SER A 8 -23.66 -16.40 38.04
CA SER A 8 -22.19 -16.27 37.93
C SER A 8 -21.69 -14.83 37.70
N SER A 9 -22.59 -13.87 37.44
CA SER A 9 -22.26 -12.46 37.16
C SER A 9 -21.47 -11.72 38.25
N PRO A 10 -21.78 -11.84 39.57
CA PRO A 10 -21.07 -11.06 40.58
C PRO A 10 -19.62 -11.53 40.80
N LEU A 11 -19.30 -12.81 40.56
CA LEU A 11 -17.95 -13.34 40.72
C LEU A 11 -17.01 -12.88 39.60
N LEU A 12 -17.53 -12.71 38.38
CA LEU A 12 -16.75 -12.15 37.26
C LEU A 12 -16.38 -10.68 37.50
N ILE A 13 -17.32 -9.88 38.03
CA ILE A 13 -17.07 -8.48 38.34
C ILE A 13 -16.00 -8.34 39.44
N ALA A 14 -16.06 -9.17 40.48
CA ALA A 14 -15.06 -9.19 41.53
C ALA A 14 -13.66 -9.59 41.02
N GLY A 15 -13.59 -10.57 40.10
CA GLY A 15 -12.33 -10.99 39.49
C GLY A 15 -11.65 -9.89 38.67
N VAL A 16 -12.42 -9.16 37.85
CA VAL A 16 -11.92 -8.02 37.07
C VAL A 16 -11.40 -6.90 37.98
N PHE A 17 -12.11 -6.62 39.07
CA PHE A 17 -11.70 -5.57 40.02
C PHE A 17 -10.42 -5.94 40.78
N ALA A 18 -10.26 -7.20 41.18
CA ALA A 18 -9.06 -7.70 41.84
C ALA A 18 -7.85 -7.69 40.90
N PHE A 19 -8.04 -8.08 39.64
CA PHE A 19 -6.98 -8.04 38.62
C PHE A 19 -6.52 -6.60 38.36
N TYR A 20 -7.46 -5.65 38.24
CA TYR A 20 -7.17 -4.24 38.07
C TYR A 20 -6.40 -3.66 39.27
N TYR A 21 -6.81 -4.00 40.49
CA TYR A 21 -6.12 -3.53 41.70
C TYR A 21 -4.71 -4.11 41.84
N PHE A 22 -4.54 -5.41 41.56
CA PHE A 22 -3.23 -6.07 41.67
C PHE A 22 -2.23 -5.55 40.63
N HIS A 23 -2.70 -5.23 39.42
CA HIS A 23 -1.82 -4.69 38.39
C HIS A 23 -1.43 -3.23 38.67
N ASN A 24 -2.34 -2.45 39.25
CA ASN A 24 -2.07 -1.06 39.60
C ASN A 24 -1.23 -0.90 40.89
N SER A 25 -1.22 -1.89 41.79
CA SER A 25 -0.44 -1.82 43.04
C SER A 25 1.04 -2.19 42.89
N ASN A 26 1.45 -2.83 41.80
CA ASN A 26 2.86 -3.22 41.58
C ASN A 26 3.74 -2.10 41.02
N GLY A 27 3.20 -0.87 40.86
CA GLY A 27 3.92 0.28 40.32
C GLY A 27 4.70 1.13 41.34
N ILE A 28 4.75 0.75 42.61
CA ILE A 28 5.41 1.57 43.65
C ILE A 28 6.50 0.75 44.33
N SER A 29 7.69 1.35 44.39
CA SER A 29 8.92 0.89 45.05
C SER A 29 9.89 0.06 44.20
N ALA A 30 10.37 0.65 43.10
CA ALA A 30 11.76 0.47 42.69
C ALA A 30 12.50 1.79 42.91
N GLU A 31 13.36 1.79 43.93
CA GLU A 31 14.27 2.85 44.35
C GLU A 31 15.23 3.17 43.18
N GLN A 32 14.85 4.13 42.33
CA GLN A 32 15.67 4.57 41.21
C GLN A 32 16.67 5.63 41.67
N ALA A 33 17.96 5.34 41.44
CA ALA A 33 19.06 6.28 41.53
C ALA A 33 18.78 7.54 40.68
N PRO A 34 19.35 8.71 41.04
CA PRO A 34 19.09 9.97 40.35
C PRO A 34 19.65 9.93 38.93
N VAL A 35 18.79 9.62 37.96
CA VAL A 35 19.07 9.81 36.53
C VAL A 35 19.06 11.31 36.29
N THR A 36 20.22 11.84 35.90
CA THR A 36 20.39 13.25 35.54
C THR A 36 19.45 13.60 34.39
N SER A 37 18.42 14.39 34.70
CA SER A 37 17.36 14.88 33.83
C SER A 37 17.87 15.93 32.83
N ARG A 38 18.63 15.50 31.82
CA ARG A 38 18.94 16.34 30.66
C ARG A 38 18.24 15.74 29.44
N ASN A 39 17.22 16.45 28.96
CA ASN A 39 16.39 16.17 27.78
C ASN A 39 15.29 15.13 27.97
N ARG A 40 14.36 15.41 28.89
CA ARG A 40 13.00 14.88 28.73
C ARG A 40 12.25 15.90 27.86
N PRO A 41 11.72 15.52 26.68
CA PRO A 41 10.96 16.43 25.84
C PRO A 41 9.76 16.97 26.63
N THR A 42 9.47 18.26 26.47
CA THR A 42 8.34 18.91 27.16
C THR A 42 7.03 18.26 26.73
N GLU A 43 5.97 18.38 27.55
CA GLU A 43 4.65 17.83 27.19
C GLU A 43 4.15 18.37 25.85
N GLU A 44 4.49 19.61 25.51
CA GLU A 44 4.19 20.24 24.22
C GLU A 44 4.91 19.54 23.04
N GLU A 45 6.18 19.16 23.20
CA GLU A 45 6.93 18.41 22.17
C GLU A 45 6.40 16.99 21.99
N GLN A 46 5.91 16.37 23.06
CA GLN A 46 5.29 15.04 23.00
C GLN A 46 3.94 15.09 22.27
N ASP A 47 3.11 16.09 22.54
CA ASP A 47 1.83 16.29 21.85
C ASP A 47 2.02 16.65 20.37
N GLU A 48 3.06 17.42 20.03
CA GLU A 48 3.39 17.74 18.64
C GLU A 48 3.89 16.50 17.86
N LEU A 49 4.69 15.65 18.51
CA LEU A 49 5.10 14.36 17.95
C LEU A 49 3.91 13.43 17.71
N VAL A 50 2.97 13.34 18.66
CA VAL A 50 1.76 12.53 18.51
C VAL A 50 0.87 13.07 17.39
N ARG A 51 0.70 14.40 17.27
CA ARG A 51 -0.03 15.01 16.15
C ARG A 51 0.63 14.76 14.81
N ARG A 52 1.96 14.83 14.73
CA ARG A 52 2.69 14.56 13.49
C ARG A 52 2.53 13.11 13.05
N LEU A 53 2.63 12.17 14.00
CA LEU A 53 2.40 10.75 13.74
C LEU A 53 0.96 10.47 13.28
N MET A 54 -0.04 11.12 13.90
CA MET A 54 -1.44 10.98 13.50
C MET A 54 -1.71 11.51 12.08
N ASN A 55 -1.11 12.66 11.72
CA ASN A 55 -1.23 13.22 10.38
C ASN A 55 -0.55 12.35 9.31
N ASP A 56 0.60 11.75 9.60
CA ASP A 56 1.29 10.85 8.67
C ASP A 56 0.46 9.57 8.41
N ILE A 57 -0.26 9.06 9.42
CA ILE A 57 -1.16 7.90 9.29
C ILE A 57 -2.41 8.22 8.46
N GLU A 58 -2.98 9.42 8.59
CA GLU A 58 -4.13 9.84 7.77
C GLU A 58 -3.74 10.02 6.30
N HIS A 59 -2.53 10.49 6.01
CA HIS A 59 -2.05 10.65 4.63
C HIS A 59 -1.76 9.31 3.92
N GLU A 60 -1.39 8.26 4.66
CA GLU A 60 -1.27 6.91 4.10
C GLU A 60 -2.62 6.26 3.79
N GLN A 61 -3.71 6.61 4.50
CA GLN A 61 -5.04 6.07 4.21
C GLN A 61 -5.66 6.67 2.94
N ASP A 62 -5.43 7.95 2.66
CA ASP A 62 -5.89 8.59 1.41
C ASP A 62 -5.17 8.04 0.17
N LEU A 63 -3.92 7.57 0.32
CA LEU A 63 -3.20 6.86 -0.74
C LEU A 63 -3.73 5.45 -0.98
N LEU A 64 -4.41 4.83 -0.01
CA LEU A 64 -4.94 3.46 -0.12
C LEU A 64 -6.35 3.39 -0.75
N ASP A 65 -7.14 4.46 -0.62
CA ASP A 65 -8.45 4.62 -1.28
C ASP A 65 -8.34 5.35 -2.64
N GLY A 66 -7.13 5.77 -3.03
CA GLY A 66 -6.82 6.13 -4.40
C GLY A 66 -7.02 4.90 -5.28
N GLU A 67 -8.10 4.90 -6.06
CA GLU A 67 -8.36 4.00 -7.17
C GLU A 67 -7.18 4.15 -8.17
N TYR A 68 -6.11 3.41 -7.92
CA TYR A 68 -5.02 3.24 -8.87
C TYR A 68 -5.62 2.53 -10.07
N ASP A 69 -5.93 3.29 -11.11
CA ASP A 69 -6.23 2.76 -12.44
C ASP A 69 -5.09 1.80 -12.81
N GLU A 70 -5.41 0.51 -12.84
CA GLU A 70 -4.50 -0.62 -13.05
C GLU A 70 -3.95 -0.68 -14.49
N GLU A 71 -4.16 0.36 -15.31
CA GLU A 71 -3.92 0.34 -16.75
C GLU A 71 -2.52 0.80 -17.20
N ASP A 72 -1.68 1.37 -16.32
CA ASP A 72 -0.36 1.91 -16.71
C ASP A 72 0.86 1.03 -16.34
N ILE A 73 0.65 -0.21 -15.87
CA ILE A 73 1.74 -1.18 -15.62
C ILE A 73 1.86 -2.16 -16.79
N TYR A 74 2.06 -1.64 -18.00
CA TYR A 74 2.51 -2.45 -19.14
C TYR A 74 3.88 -1.98 -19.66
N GLU A 75 4.79 -2.97 -19.68
CA GLU A 75 5.96 -3.09 -20.54
C GLU A 75 7.07 -2.04 -20.43
N SER A 76 8.01 -2.29 -19.51
CA SER A 76 9.41 -1.91 -19.71
C SER A 76 10.32 -3.13 -19.45
N ASP A 77 10.18 -4.14 -20.30
CA ASP A 77 10.97 -5.38 -20.27
C ASP A 77 12.25 -5.35 -21.15
N GLU A 78 12.71 -4.17 -21.63
CA GLU A 78 13.79 -4.10 -22.63
C GLU A 78 15.06 -3.28 -22.25
N GLU A 79 15.42 -3.14 -20.97
CA GLU A 79 16.75 -2.53 -20.62
C GLU A 79 17.63 -3.39 -19.67
N GLY A 80 17.46 -4.71 -19.70
CA GLY A 80 18.21 -5.66 -18.86
C GLY A 80 19.55 -6.19 -19.40
N ALA A 81 20.19 -5.55 -20.40
CA ALA A 81 21.38 -6.11 -21.07
C ALA A 81 22.60 -5.17 -21.18
N GLY A 82 22.69 -4.11 -20.36
CA GLY A 82 23.76 -3.09 -20.45
C GLY A 82 24.87 -3.13 -19.40
N LEU A 83 24.74 -3.87 -18.29
CA LEU A 83 25.61 -3.70 -17.11
C LEU A 83 26.87 -4.59 -17.07
N ALA A 84 27.44 -4.95 -18.22
CA ALA A 84 28.56 -5.91 -18.23
C ALA A 84 29.96 -5.31 -18.37
N ASN A 85 30.18 -4.06 -18.79
CA ASN A 85 31.56 -3.59 -19.07
C ASN A 85 31.83 -2.08 -18.87
N GLU A 86 31.30 -1.45 -17.82
CA GLU A 86 31.71 -0.09 -17.42
C GLU A 86 32.44 -0.12 -16.05
N TYR A 87 33.52 -0.89 -15.99
CA TYR A 87 34.47 -0.87 -14.85
C TYR A 87 35.87 -0.47 -15.30
N ASP A 88 35.98 0.46 -16.24
CA ASP A 88 37.27 1.05 -16.62
C ASP A 88 37.18 2.58 -16.54
N GLU A 89 38.02 3.15 -15.68
CA GLU A 89 38.26 4.59 -15.44
C GLU A 89 37.50 5.33 -14.31
N GLY A 90 36.57 4.67 -13.60
CA GLY A 90 36.15 5.14 -12.28
C GLY A 90 37.31 5.01 -11.28
N GLY A 91 38.08 6.07 -11.08
CA GLY A 91 39.18 6.11 -10.13
C GLY A 91 38.65 5.84 -8.72
N PHE A 92 38.81 4.59 -8.25
CA PHE A 92 38.50 4.18 -6.88
C PHE A 92 39.08 5.19 -5.90
N ASP A 93 38.22 6.05 -5.37
CA ASP A 93 38.62 7.11 -4.47
C ASP A 93 38.88 6.49 -3.10
N ALA A 94 40.16 6.37 -2.77
CA ALA A 94 40.59 5.86 -1.48
C ALA A 94 40.09 6.72 -0.31
N THR A 95 39.52 7.91 -0.59
CA THR A 95 38.92 8.82 0.38
C THR A 95 37.44 8.57 0.68
N GLU A 96 36.84 7.50 0.14
CA GLU A 96 35.49 7.06 0.53
C GLU A 96 35.47 5.79 1.40
N LEU A 97 36.61 5.10 1.55
CA LEU A 97 36.66 3.89 2.37
C LEU A 97 36.49 4.20 3.85
N PRO A 98 35.84 3.32 4.65
CA PRO A 98 35.80 3.47 6.12
C PRO A 98 37.21 3.67 6.71
N GLU A 99 37.36 4.58 7.68
CA GLU A 99 38.66 4.94 8.25
C GLU A 99 39.45 3.72 8.77
N GLU A 100 38.75 2.75 9.35
CA GLU A 100 39.35 1.52 9.87
C GLU A 100 40.02 0.71 8.76
N PHE A 101 39.40 0.68 7.58
CA PHE A 101 39.94 0.00 6.41
C PHE A 101 41.12 0.76 5.79
N ARG A 102 41.06 2.11 5.79
CA ARG A 102 42.20 2.95 5.39
C ARG A 102 43.43 2.72 6.25
N ARG A 103 43.26 2.60 7.58
CA ARG A 103 44.34 2.34 8.53
C ARG A 103 45.00 0.98 8.30
N ARG A 104 44.24 -0.04 7.86
CA ARG A 104 44.79 -1.35 7.49
C ARG A 104 45.55 -1.34 6.16
N ILE A 105 45.08 -0.59 5.16
CA ILE A 105 45.72 -0.57 3.83
C ILE A 105 46.97 0.30 3.76
N ASN A 106 46.95 1.44 4.46
CA ASN A 106 48.06 2.39 4.50
C ASN A 106 48.57 2.46 5.95
N PRO A 107 49.24 1.41 6.43
CA PRO A 107 49.83 1.43 7.76
C PRO A 107 50.82 2.59 7.83
N THR A 108 50.72 3.36 8.91
CA THR A 108 51.66 4.44 9.19
C THR A 108 53.09 3.87 9.28
N PRO A 109 54.14 4.66 8.98
CA PRO A 109 55.53 4.20 9.12
C PRO A 109 55.84 3.61 10.49
N ALA A 110 55.18 4.11 11.55
CA ALA A 110 55.27 3.59 12.90
C ALA A 110 54.65 2.18 13.05
N GLN A 111 53.49 1.93 12.42
CA GLN A 111 52.86 0.60 12.40
C GLN A 111 53.68 -0.40 11.60
N LEU A 112 54.22 0.00 10.44
CA LEU A 112 55.14 -0.84 9.66
C LEU A 112 56.41 -1.18 10.45
N ALA A 113 56.97 -0.22 11.20
CA ALA A 113 58.14 -0.47 12.04
C ALA A 113 57.82 -1.45 13.18
N ALA A 114 56.66 -1.31 13.83
CA ALA A 114 56.21 -2.22 14.88
C ALA A 114 55.91 -3.64 14.37
N GLU A 115 55.27 -3.76 13.21
CA GLU A 115 54.94 -5.06 12.60
C GLU A 115 56.20 -5.80 12.11
N ASN A 116 57.17 -5.08 11.53
CA ASN A 116 58.47 -5.66 11.19
C ASN A 116 59.29 -6.07 12.42
N ALA A 117 59.19 -5.33 13.52
CA ALA A 117 59.82 -5.69 14.79
C ALA A 117 59.18 -6.95 15.42
N ALA A 118 57.85 -7.11 15.30
CA ALA A 118 57.13 -8.30 15.76
C ALA A 118 57.40 -9.53 14.87
N ALA A 119 57.48 -9.35 13.55
CA ALA A 119 57.78 -10.42 12.60
C ALA A 119 59.22 -10.95 12.72
N ALA A 120 60.17 -10.11 13.16
CA ALA A 120 61.56 -10.52 13.40
C ALA A 120 61.69 -11.56 14.53
N GLY A 121 60.69 -11.72 15.40
CA GLY A 121 60.69 -12.70 16.49
C GLY A 121 60.13 -14.09 16.15
N SER A 122 59.52 -14.29 14.98
CA SER A 122 58.79 -15.53 14.64
C SER A 122 59.13 -16.06 13.25
N SER A 123 60.36 -16.53 13.05
CA SER A 123 60.77 -17.22 11.82
C SER A 123 61.22 -18.66 12.09
N THR A 124 60.25 -19.54 12.30
CA THR A 124 60.45 -21.00 12.16
C THR A 124 59.32 -21.61 11.33
N SER A 125 59.38 -21.41 10.01
CA SER A 125 58.71 -22.32 9.07
C SER A 125 59.39 -22.26 7.71
N ALA A 126 59.81 -23.43 7.24
CA ALA A 126 60.62 -23.67 6.05
C ALA A 126 60.06 -22.98 4.79
N SER A 127 60.87 -22.10 4.19
CA SER A 127 60.52 -21.37 2.99
C SER A 127 60.67 -22.26 1.76
N SER A 128 59.55 -22.57 1.10
CA SER A 128 59.58 -22.84 -0.33
C SER A 128 60.17 -21.59 -0.98
N SER A 129 61.39 -21.69 -1.54
CA SER A 129 62.06 -20.61 -2.27
C SER A 129 61.22 -20.20 -3.48
N ARG A 130 60.22 -19.34 -3.27
CA ARG A 130 59.54 -18.63 -4.34
C ARG A 130 60.61 -17.74 -4.96
N ARG A 131 60.97 -18.01 -6.21
CA ARG A 131 61.92 -17.18 -6.97
C ARG A 131 61.37 -15.76 -6.99
N ASN A 132 61.94 -14.88 -6.18
CA ASN A 132 61.61 -13.46 -6.13
C ASN A 132 62.07 -12.82 -7.44
N ARG A 133 61.23 -12.94 -8.48
CA ARG A 133 61.39 -12.17 -9.71
C ARG A 133 61.15 -10.72 -9.33
N THR A 134 62.16 -9.87 -9.49
CA THR A 134 62.03 -8.43 -9.30
C THR A 134 60.92 -7.91 -10.20
N VAL A 135 59.75 -7.66 -9.62
CA VAL A 135 58.61 -7.12 -10.33
C VAL A 135 58.87 -5.63 -10.54
N GLY A 136 58.82 -5.15 -11.78
CA GLY A 136 58.98 -3.73 -12.07
C GLY A 136 57.95 -2.88 -11.33
N ALA A 137 58.29 -1.63 -11.03
CA ALA A 137 57.50 -0.72 -10.19
C ALA A 137 56.02 -0.59 -10.61
N LYS A 138 55.73 -0.63 -11.92
CA LYS A 138 54.34 -0.60 -12.43
C LYS A 138 53.56 -1.85 -12.04
N LYS A 139 54.19 -3.03 -12.11
CA LYS A 139 53.57 -4.32 -11.81
C LYS A 139 53.40 -4.53 -10.30
N SER A 140 54.34 -4.06 -9.49
CA SER A 140 54.16 -4.08 -8.03
C SER A 140 52.99 -3.20 -7.58
N LYS A 141 52.83 -1.99 -8.16
CA LYS A 141 51.68 -1.12 -7.88
C LYS A 141 50.34 -1.74 -8.29
N SER A 142 50.29 -2.38 -9.46
CA SER A 142 49.08 -3.08 -9.92
C SER A 142 48.71 -4.27 -9.01
N LEU A 143 49.70 -5.07 -8.60
CA LEU A 143 49.47 -6.17 -7.66
C LEU A 143 48.98 -5.65 -6.30
N ALA A 144 49.61 -4.60 -5.76
CA ALA A 144 49.16 -3.98 -4.51
C ALA A 144 47.71 -3.47 -4.60
N ARG A 145 47.28 -2.89 -5.74
CA ARG A 145 45.88 -2.49 -5.94
C ARG A 145 44.94 -3.71 -5.93
N LYS A 146 45.30 -4.79 -6.63
CA LYS A 146 44.50 -6.02 -6.66
C LYS A 146 44.39 -6.67 -5.27
N ASP A 147 45.48 -6.68 -4.51
CA ASP A 147 45.47 -7.24 -3.15
C ASP A 147 44.63 -6.39 -2.19
N ARG A 148 44.63 -5.06 -2.34
CA ARG A 148 43.72 -4.15 -1.60
C ARG A 148 42.25 -4.42 -1.92
N ILE A 149 41.90 -4.60 -3.20
CA ILE A 149 40.53 -4.91 -3.61
C ILE A 149 40.10 -6.26 -3.03
N ARG A 150 40.96 -7.28 -3.07
CA ARG A 150 40.67 -8.59 -2.45
C ARG A 150 40.45 -8.47 -0.94
N ALA A 151 41.33 -7.76 -0.25
CA ALA A 151 41.22 -7.53 1.20
C ALA A 151 39.92 -6.79 1.56
N TYR A 152 39.49 -5.83 0.74
CA TYR A 152 38.23 -5.13 0.93
C TYR A 152 37.03 -6.05 0.76
N ASN A 153 36.99 -6.80 -0.33
CA ASN A 153 35.89 -7.71 -0.62
C ASN A 153 35.79 -8.82 0.45
N GLU A 154 36.92 -9.27 0.97
CA GLU A 154 36.95 -10.23 2.08
C GLU A 154 36.45 -9.61 3.39
N TYR A 155 36.86 -8.38 3.70
CA TYR A 155 36.34 -7.63 4.84
C TYR A 155 34.82 -7.44 4.76
N VAL A 156 34.29 -7.02 3.60
CA VAL A 156 32.84 -6.85 3.39
C VAL A 156 32.08 -8.17 3.56
N ARG A 157 32.65 -9.29 3.10
CA ARG A 157 32.06 -10.62 3.33
C ARG A 157 32.03 -10.97 4.81
N GLN A 158 33.14 -10.76 5.52
CA GLN A 158 33.21 -11.03 6.97
C GLN A 158 32.24 -10.15 7.76
N GLU A 159 32.08 -8.88 7.37
CA GLU A 159 31.12 -7.95 7.98
C GLU A 159 29.68 -8.41 7.74
N ALA A 160 29.33 -8.76 6.50
CA ALA A 160 28.00 -9.29 6.16
C ALA A 160 27.69 -10.61 6.87
N GLU A 161 28.66 -11.51 7.02
CA GLU A 161 28.52 -12.75 7.80
C GLU A 161 28.29 -12.45 9.29
N ALA A 162 29.07 -11.53 9.86
CA ALA A 162 28.90 -11.11 11.25
C ALA A 162 27.55 -10.40 11.50
N GLU A 163 27.04 -9.65 10.54
CA GLU A 163 25.72 -9.03 10.61
C GLU A 163 24.61 -10.08 10.51
N ARG A 164 24.72 -11.05 9.60
CA ARG A 164 23.77 -12.17 9.50
C ARG A 164 23.69 -12.97 10.80
N LEU A 165 24.83 -13.27 11.41
CA LEU A 165 24.87 -13.96 12.70
C LEU A 165 24.21 -13.13 13.81
N ARG A 166 24.53 -11.83 13.90
CA ARG A 166 23.88 -10.92 14.86
C ARG A 166 22.37 -10.82 14.65
N GLN A 167 21.92 -10.73 13.40
CA GLN A 167 20.49 -10.68 13.08
C GLN A 167 19.81 -12.02 13.39
N GLN A 168 20.48 -13.14 13.14
CA GLN A 168 19.97 -14.45 13.50
C GLN A 168 19.83 -14.58 15.02
N GLU A 169 20.85 -14.23 15.80
CA GLU A 169 20.81 -14.21 17.26
C GLU A 169 19.69 -13.28 17.78
N PHE A 170 19.52 -12.11 17.18
CA PHE A 170 18.43 -11.20 17.51
C PHE A 170 17.06 -11.82 17.21
N ASN A 171 16.90 -12.42 16.04
CA ASN A 171 15.65 -13.07 15.64
C ASN A 171 15.33 -14.28 16.53
N GLU A 172 16.35 -15.05 16.95
CA GLU A 172 16.19 -16.17 17.88
C GLU A 172 15.83 -15.69 19.29
N ALA A 173 16.51 -14.65 19.79
CA ALA A 173 16.25 -14.07 21.10
C ALA A 173 14.87 -13.39 21.20
N HIS A 174 14.38 -12.80 20.11
CA HIS A 174 13.12 -12.08 20.03
C HIS A 174 12.04 -12.82 19.23
N ALA A 175 12.21 -14.12 18.97
CA ALA A 175 11.33 -14.92 18.13
C ALA A 175 9.86 -14.83 18.57
N ASP A 176 9.62 -14.91 19.88
CA ASP A 176 8.26 -14.86 20.45
C ASP A 176 7.60 -13.49 20.24
N LEU A 177 8.34 -12.40 20.43
CA LEU A 177 7.84 -11.04 20.22
C LEU A 177 7.55 -10.77 18.73
N ILE A 178 8.44 -11.24 17.84
CA ILE A 178 8.24 -11.13 16.39
C ILE A 178 7.01 -11.94 15.97
N ALA A 179 6.83 -13.15 16.52
CA ALA A 179 5.67 -13.99 16.22
C ALA A 179 4.36 -13.37 16.72
N GLU A 180 4.35 -12.75 17.91
CA GLU A 180 3.18 -12.05 18.45
C GLU A 180 2.83 -10.82 17.61
N ALA A 181 3.81 -9.96 17.31
CA ALA A 181 3.62 -8.80 16.45
C ALA A 181 3.12 -9.19 15.05
N LYS A 182 3.63 -10.29 14.50
CA LYS A 182 3.16 -10.84 13.22
C LYS A 182 1.70 -11.29 13.30
N ARG A 183 1.29 -11.99 14.37
CA ARG A 183 -0.11 -12.39 14.56
C ARG A 183 -1.04 -11.19 14.70
N GLU A 184 -0.63 -10.17 15.44
CA GLU A 184 -1.42 -8.94 15.58
C GLU A 184 -1.60 -8.24 14.22
N ARG A 185 -0.53 -8.15 13.44
CA ARG A 185 -0.57 -7.60 12.08
C ARG A 185 -1.50 -8.41 11.17
N GLU A 186 -1.37 -9.73 11.15
CA GLU A 186 -2.25 -10.61 10.37
C GLU A 186 -3.73 -10.46 10.77
N GLN A 187 -4.02 -10.32 12.06
CA GLN A 187 -5.39 -10.07 12.54
C GLN A 187 -5.92 -8.71 12.09
N ARG A 188 -5.09 -7.66 12.16
CA ARG A 188 -5.46 -6.33 11.69
C ARG A 188 -5.73 -6.34 10.19
N GLU A 189 -4.83 -6.92 9.40
CA GLU A 189 -4.96 -7.05 7.95
C GLU A 189 -6.21 -7.86 7.57
N ALA A 190 -6.44 -9.02 8.20
CA ALA A 190 -7.64 -9.82 7.97
C ALA A 190 -8.94 -9.06 8.33
N SER A 191 -8.92 -8.27 9.41
CA SER A 191 -10.08 -7.45 9.80
C SER A 191 -10.36 -6.31 8.82
N ALA A 192 -9.30 -5.67 8.29
CA ALA A 192 -9.41 -4.62 7.30
C ALA A 192 -9.91 -5.19 5.97
N GLU A 193 -9.35 -6.32 5.52
CA GLU A 193 -9.78 -7.00 4.30
C GLU A 193 -11.25 -7.44 4.41
N ALA A 194 -11.68 -8.00 5.54
CA ALA A 194 -13.08 -8.35 5.76
C ALA A 194 -14.02 -7.13 5.69
N GLN A 195 -13.60 -5.96 6.20
CA GLN A 195 -14.39 -4.74 6.09
C GLN A 195 -14.46 -4.23 4.65
N ILE A 196 -13.36 -4.26 3.91
CA ILE A 196 -13.31 -3.89 2.49
C ILE A 196 -14.22 -4.80 1.67
N GLN A 197 -14.13 -6.12 1.87
CA GLN A 197 -14.98 -7.09 1.18
C GLN A 197 -16.46 -6.88 1.51
N LYS A 198 -16.79 -6.58 2.76
CA LYS A 198 -18.17 -6.26 3.16
C LYS A 198 -18.68 -5.00 2.47
N ARG A 199 -17.90 -3.91 2.43
CA ARG A 199 -18.27 -2.67 1.73
C ARG A 199 -18.45 -2.90 0.23
N ARG A 200 -17.57 -3.67 -0.41
CA ARG A 200 -17.67 -4.04 -1.83
C ARG A 200 -18.91 -4.88 -2.11
N ALA A 201 -19.25 -5.82 -1.23
CA ALA A 201 -20.46 -6.63 -1.37
C ALA A 201 -21.73 -5.77 -1.24
N GLU A 202 -21.79 -4.89 -0.22
CA GLU A 202 -22.93 -3.99 -0.02
C GLU A 202 -23.12 -3.02 -1.19
N LYS A 203 -22.02 -2.47 -1.72
CA LYS A 203 -22.06 -1.63 -2.93
C LYS A 203 -22.62 -2.41 -4.13
N ARG A 204 -22.16 -3.65 -4.34
CA ARG A 204 -22.65 -4.50 -5.43
C ARG A 204 -24.14 -4.82 -5.28
N GLU A 205 -24.60 -5.16 -4.08
CA GLU A 205 -26.02 -5.43 -3.81
C GLU A 205 -26.89 -4.19 -4.05
N ARG A 206 -26.42 -2.99 -3.65
CA ARG A 206 -27.14 -1.74 -3.94
C ARG A 206 -27.23 -1.46 -5.44
N GLU A 207 -26.12 -1.58 -6.17
CA GLU A 207 -26.10 -1.38 -7.62
C GLU A 207 -26.98 -2.39 -8.36
N GLU A 208 -26.99 -3.66 -7.94
CA GLU A 208 -27.88 -4.68 -8.49
C GLU A 208 -29.35 -4.36 -8.20
N HIS A 209 -29.68 -3.89 -7.00
CA HIS A 209 -31.03 -3.48 -6.65
C HIS A 209 -31.50 -2.28 -7.49
N GLU A 210 -30.66 -1.25 -7.62
CA GLU A 210 -30.96 -0.07 -8.45
C GLU A 210 -31.15 -0.47 -9.92
N LYS A 211 -30.29 -1.34 -10.48
CA LYS A 211 -30.46 -1.88 -11.83
C LYS A 211 -31.77 -2.63 -11.99
N LEU A 212 -32.16 -3.45 -11.02
CA LEU A 212 -33.42 -4.19 -11.05
C LEU A 212 -34.63 -3.26 -10.96
N GLU A 213 -34.57 -2.20 -10.15
CA GLU A 213 -35.64 -1.19 -10.08
C GLU A 213 -35.78 -0.42 -11.39
N LEU A 214 -34.67 0.00 -11.99
CA LEU A 214 -34.67 0.66 -13.30
C LEU A 214 -35.21 -0.26 -14.40
N ALA A 215 -34.85 -1.55 -14.39
CA ALA A 215 -35.37 -2.54 -15.33
C ALA A 215 -36.89 -2.73 -15.19
N LYS A 216 -37.41 -2.85 -13.96
CA LYS A 216 -38.85 -2.93 -13.70
C LYS A 216 -39.57 -1.67 -14.16
N LEU A 217 -38.99 -0.51 -13.89
CA LEU A 217 -39.54 0.77 -14.33
C LEU A 217 -39.62 0.83 -15.85
N LYS A 218 -38.56 0.42 -16.56
CA LYS A 218 -38.51 0.33 -18.02
C LYS A 218 -39.59 -0.58 -18.58
N GLU A 219 -39.78 -1.76 -18.00
CA GLU A 219 -40.84 -2.69 -18.39
C GLU A 219 -42.24 -2.09 -18.16
N SER A 220 -42.44 -1.41 -17.02
CA SER A 220 -43.72 -0.76 -16.70
C SER A 220 -44.06 0.38 -17.68
N LEU A 221 -43.05 1.18 -18.07
CA LEU A 221 -43.20 2.24 -19.08
C LEU A 221 -43.50 1.63 -20.44
N ARG A 222 -42.82 0.56 -20.85
CA ARG A 222 -43.12 -0.14 -22.11
C ARG A 222 -44.54 -0.69 -22.16
N HIS A 223 -45.01 -1.29 -21.08
CA HIS A 223 -46.36 -1.84 -21.00
C HIS A 223 -47.43 -0.74 -21.06
N THR A 224 -47.25 0.35 -20.31
CA THR A 224 -48.17 1.50 -20.33
C THR A 224 -48.15 2.20 -21.69
N LEU A 225 -46.98 2.33 -22.30
CA LEU A 225 -46.81 2.89 -23.63
C LEU A 225 -47.52 2.04 -24.69
N THR A 226 -47.38 0.71 -24.66
CA THR A 226 -48.02 -0.19 -25.62
C THR A 226 -49.55 -0.19 -25.50
N SER A 227 -50.07 -0.04 -24.28
CA SER A 227 -51.52 -0.09 -24.01
C SER A 227 -52.23 1.24 -24.28
N VAL A 228 -51.66 2.37 -23.83
CA VAL A 228 -52.28 3.69 -23.93
C VAL A 228 -51.78 4.48 -25.14
N GLY A 229 -50.52 4.27 -25.54
CA GLY A 229 -49.84 5.03 -26.61
C GLY A 229 -49.15 6.31 -26.13
N SER A 230 -49.46 6.80 -24.93
CA SER A 230 -48.78 7.94 -24.31
C SER A 230 -48.69 7.80 -22.79
N VAL A 231 -47.59 8.28 -22.21
CA VAL A 231 -47.32 8.24 -20.77
C VAL A 231 -46.71 9.56 -20.33
N LYS A 232 -47.24 10.16 -19.27
CA LYS A 232 -46.66 11.36 -18.64
C LYS A 232 -45.59 10.95 -17.64
N LEU A 233 -44.38 11.43 -17.83
CA LEU A 233 -43.21 11.17 -16.99
C LEU A 233 -43.23 12.11 -15.78
N GLN A 234 -43.32 11.56 -14.58
CA GLN A 234 -43.41 12.32 -13.33
C GLN A 234 -42.04 12.53 -12.69
N ASN A 235 -41.19 11.51 -12.75
CA ASN A 235 -39.90 11.47 -12.05
C ASN A 235 -38.72 11.56 -13.02
N ASP A 236 -37.59 12.07 -12.55
CA ASP A 236 -36.38 12.17 -13.39
C ASP A 236 -35.83 10.80 -13.80
N ALA A 237 -35.94 9.79 -12.94
CA ALA A 237 -35.59 8.40 -13.28
C ALA A 237 -36.43 7.86 -14.45
N GLU A 238 -37.73 8.23 -14.52
CA GLU A 238 -38.58 7.85 -15.66
C GLU A 238 -38.12 8.55 -16.94
N ARG A 239 -37.67 9.81 -16.85
CA ARG A 239 -37.15 10.57 -17.99
C ARG A 239 -35.86 9.98 -18.54
N GLU A 240 -34.97 9.52 -17.68
CA GLU A 240 -33.72 8.87 -18.11
C GLU A 240 -34.00 7.53 -18.77
N VAL A 241 -34.81 6.68 -18.13
CA VAL A 241 -35.20 5.39 -18.71
C VAL A 241 -35.97 5.57 -20.02
N ALA A 242 -36.82 6.58 -20.12
CA ALA A 242 -37.56 6.88 -21.35
C ALA A 242 -36.65 7.21 -22.54
N LYS A 243 -35.44 7.76 -22.32
CA LYS A 243 -34.47 8.01 -23.41
C LYS A 243 -33.90 6.72 -23.99
N GLU A 244 -33.87 5.64 -23.21
CA GLU A 244 -33.38 4.34 -23.67
C GLU A 244 -34.45 3.48 -24.35
N ILE A 245 -35.72 3.88 -24.31
CA ILE A 245 -36.82 3.13 -24.95
C ILE A 245 -36.90 3.55 -26.41
N GLU A 246 -36.41 2.70 -27.32
CA GLU A 246 -36.40 2.95 -28.77
C GLU A 246 -37.80 3.07 -29.39
N GLU A 247 -38.82 2.50 -28.74
CA GLU A 247 -40.19 2.41 -29.26
C GLU A 247 -40.98 3.73 -29.12
N GLY A 248 -40.49 4.68 -28.30
CA GLY A 248 -41.18 5.92 -27.99
C GLY A 248 -40.36 7.18 -28.30
N ILE A 249 -41.06 8.28 -28.55
CA ILE A 249 -40.44 9.60 -28.72
C ILE A 249 -40.77 10.42 -27.48
N VAL A 250 -39.74 11.03 -26.89
CA VAL A 250 -39.89 11.95 -25.76
C VAL A 250 -40.24 13.34 -26.29
N VAL A 251 -41.37 13.91 -25.83
CA VAL A 251 -41.95 15.17 -26.31
C VAL A 251 -42.19 16.13 -25.13
N ALA A 252 -42.45 17.40 -25.43
CA ALA A 252 -42.79 18.45 -24.46
C ALA A 252 -41.73 18.60 -23.36
N ASN A 253 -40.49 18.90 -23.77
CA ASN A 253 -39.34 19.12 -22.88
C ASN A 253 -38.97 17.93 -21.97
N GLY A 254 -39.37 16.71 -22.32
CA GLY A 254 -39.06 15.54 -21.50
C GLY A 254 -40.20 15.06 -20.60
N ASP A 255 -41.38 15.69 -20.68
CA ASP A 255 -42.50 15.38 -19.77
C ASP A 255 -43.41 14.24 -20.28
N TRP A 256 -43.36 13.91 -21.56
CA TRP A 256 -44.23 12.90 -22.16
C TRP A 256 -43.44 11.93 -23.03
N LEU A 257 -43.72 10.63 -22.89
CA LEU A 257 -43.28 9.57 -23.79
C LEU A 257 -44.47 9.14 -24.65
N VAL A 258 -44.34 9.28 -25.97
CA VAL A 258 -45.44 9.00 -26.92
C VAL A 258 -44.98 7.98 -27.96
N MET A 259 -45.80 6.96 -28.18
CA MET A 259 -45.60 5.95 -29.22
C MET A 259 -46.57 6.21 -30.38
N ILE A 260 -46.01 6.39 -31.57
CA ILE A 260 -46.78 6.68 -32.78
C ILE A 260 -47.38 5.37 -33.31
N ASN A 261 -48.61 5.09 -32.90
CA ASN A 261 -49.38 3.94 -33.39
C ASN A 261 -50.01 4.21 -34.76
N GLU A 262 -50.27 3.15 -35.53
CA GLU A 262 -50.94 3.24 -36.84
C GLU A 262 -52.33 3.90 -36.75
N LYS A 263 -53.05 3.66 -35.64
CA LYS A 263 -54.32 4.36 -35.35
C LYS A 263 -54.12 5.87 -35.20
N MET A 264 -53.05 6.27 -34.52
CA MET A 264 -52.71 7.68 -34.32
C MET A 264 -52.32 8.34 -35.64
N LEU A 265 -51.50 7.66 -36.46
CA LEU A 265 -51.19 8.09 -37.83
C LEU A 265 -52.44 8.22 -38.70
N SER A 266 -53.37 7.26 -38.60
CA SER A 266 -54.64 7.28 -39.33
C SER A 266 -55.53 8.46 -38.90
N ASN A 267 -55.61 8.74 -37.60
CA ASN A 267 -56.32 9.90 -37.07
C ASN A 267 -55.70 11.19 -37.58
N ILE A 268 -54.37 11.33 -37.47
CA ILE A 268 -53.62 12.49 -37.96
C ILE A 268 -53.90 12.70 -39.46
N ALA A 269 -53.80 11.65 -40.27
CA ALA A 269 -54.09 11.68 -41.70
C ALA A 269 -55.54 12.08 -42.01
N ALA A 270 -56.51 11.60 -41.23
CA ALA A 270 -57.91 11.99 -41.36
C ALA A 270 -58.12 13.48 -41.06
N THR A 271 -57.50 14.01 -39.99
CA THR A 271 -57.51 15.45 -39.69
C THR A 271 -56.86 16.26 -40.81
N ILE A 272 -55.69 15.87 -41.32
CA ILE A 272 -55.02 16.54 -42.45
C ILE A 272 -55.96 16.59 -43.66
N LYS A 273 -56.65 15.49 -43.96
CA LYS A 273 -57.59 15.41 -45.09
C LYS A 273 -58.81 16.33 -44.90
N ALA A 274 -59.28 16.51 -43.67
CA ALA A 274 -60.44 17.33 -43.35
C ALA A 274 -60.13 18.84 -43.34
N SER A 275 -59.03 19.25 -42.70
CA SER A 275 -58.68 20.66 -42.52
C SER A 275 -57.69 21.20 -43.57
N GLY A 276 -57.02 20.32 -44.32
CA GLY A 276 -55.98 20.66 -45.31
C GLY A 276 -54.65 21.11 -44.71
N ARG A 277 -54.61 21.34 -43.38
CA ARG A 277 -53.44 21.77 -42.58
C ARG A 277 -53.66 21.29 -41.15
N VAL A 278 -52.61 20.84 -40.47
CA VAL A 278 -52.73 20.48 -39.05
C VAL A 278 -51.80 21.37 -38.25
N SER A 279 -52.36 22.10 -37.29
CA SER A 279 -51.57 22.84 -36.32
C SER A 279 -51.07 21.90 -35.23
N PHE A 280 -49.95 22.24 -34.58
CA PHE A 280 -49.42 21.43 -33.48
C PHE A 280 -50.44 21.28 -32.33
N ALA A 281 -51.28 22.29 -32.10
CA ALA A 281 -52.35 22.23 -31.11
C ALA A 281 -53.42 21.17 -31.46
N ASP A 282 -53.74 21.03 -32.75
CA ASP A 282 -54.69 20.01 -33.22
C ASP A 282 -54.10 18.60 -33.11
N LEU A 283 -52.78 18.45 -33.32
CA LEU A 283 -52.08 17.19 -33.08
C LEU A 283 -52.18 16.78 -31.62
N THR A 284 -51.85 17.70 -30.70
CA THR A 284 -51.92 17.43 -29.24
C THR A 284 -53.33 17.12 -28.74
N SER A 285 -54.37 17.57 -29.45
CA SER A 285 -55.78 17.28 -29.10
C SER A 285 -56.24 15.89 -29.55
N SER A 286 -55.50 15.26 -30.46
CA SER A 286 -55.80 13.96 -31.07
C SER A 286 -54.96 12.81 -30.47
N ILE A 287 -54.01 13.15 -29.59
CA ILE A 287 -53.23 12.23 -28.73
C ILE A 287 -54.04 11.95 -27.46
#